data_AF-A0AAY4CXD5-F1
#
_entry.id   AF-A0AAY4CXD5-F1
#
_cell.length_a   1.000
_cell.length_b   1.000
_cell.length_c   1.000
_cell.angle_alpha   90.00
_cell.angle_beta   90.00
_cell.angle_gamma   90.00
#
_symmetry.space_group_name_H-M   'P 1'
#
loop_
_entity.id
_entity.type
_entity.pdbx_description
1 polymer ?
#
loop_
_entity_poly.entity_id
_entity_poly.type
_entity_poly.pdbx_seq_one_letter_code
_entity_poly.pdbx_strand_id
1 'polypeptide(L)'
;MIKSTSLLVCAYSHKVSHGAVDCFCTHLLFTIHCFWHISDLHWDYTYKLGDDPSLVCSSSGRRPAEGAGKFGHYVCDSPWELINSSIYAMKNILEHPDFIVWTGDDTPHVPNEDLGEEKVLFIIEGLTQIIKQLFPSGYYTERLLNRPGFRVLVLNTNLYYDQNSVTENMQDPANQLQWMDDVLSKGIHLHPRQLNKAWFRPHFNKRYLELIQKHHCVIMGQFFGHHHTDSFRMFYSDENPVSTIFLTPGVTPWKTTLPGVDDGANNPGIRIFEYDSETLLVKDMITFYFNLTHANNARARWEKEYRLTEAFHVPDASPASMHRIMENMAGDSCILQKYYEFNSVSYDRKPCNAGCRINHICAIREVDFEMYKHCVETGDTSPTVEGAIWLLVLSAVSEIVIPSL
;
A
#
# COMPACT_ATOMS: atom_id res chain seq x y z
N MET A 1 -9.26 0.37 -6.06
CA MET A 1 -9.23 1.69 -5.40
C MET A 1 -7.82 2.30 -5.50
N ILE A 2 -7.29 2.53 -6.71
CA ILE A 2 -5.86 2.80 -6.98
C ILE A 2 -5.71 3.78 -8.17
N LYS A 3 -4.57 4.48 -8.31
CA LYS A 3 -4.08 5.09 -9.57
C LYS A 3 -2.54 5.11 -9.60
N SER A 4 -1.92 3.97 -9.91
CA SER A 4 -0.45 3.84 -10.08
C SER A 4 -0.10 2.59 -10.89
N THR A 5 1.18 2.43 -11.29
CA THR A 5 1.66 1.08 -11.63
C THR A 5 1.61 0.23 -10.37
N SER A 6 1.28 -1.05 -10.50
CA SER A 6 0.80 -1.85 -9.37
C SER A 6 1.34 -3.26 -9.40
N LEU A 7 1.58 -3.86 -8.24
CA LEU A 7 2.28 -5.15 -8.16
C LEU A 7 1.49 -6.20 -7.38
N LEU A 8 1.27 -7.36 -7.99
CA LEU A 8 0.74 -8.55 -7.31
C LEU A 8 1.80 -9.64 -7.32
N VAL A 9 2.11 -10.21 -6.15
CA VAL A 9 3.06 -11.31 -5.98
C VAL A 9 2.30 -12.62 -5.81
N CYS A 10 2.60 -13.60 -6.67
CA CYS A 10 1.79 -14.81 -6.81
C CYS A 10 2.61 -16.12 -6.81
N ALA A 11 1.98 -17.19 -6.31
CA ALA A 11 2.57 -18.52 -6.18
C ALA A 11 1.68 -19.62 -6.76
N TYR A 12 2.27 -20.59 -7.45
CA TYR A 12 1.61 -21.71 -8.12
C TYR A 12 2.18 -23.04 -7.66
N SER A 13 1.33 -23.93 -7.14
CA SER A 13 1.73 -25.29 -6.79
C SER A 13 1.73 -26.21 -8.02
N HIS A 14 2.91 -26.49 -8.58
CA HIS A 14 3.08 -27.67 -9.42
C HIS A 14 3.02 -28.93 -8.55
N LYS A 15 2.01 -29.79 -8.75
CA LYS A 15 1.94 -31.10 -8.09
C LYS A 15 3.08 -32.01 -8.57
N VAL A 16 4.15 -32.08 -7.78
CA VAL A 16 5.16 -33.14 -7.88
C VAL A 16 4.68 -34.33 -7.05
N SER A 17 4.71 -35.53 -7.62
CA SER A 17 4.28 -36.77 -6.96
C SER A 17 5.24 -37.18 -5.84
N HIS A 18 4.71 -37.79 -4.77
CA HIS A 18 5.48 -38.17 -3.58
C HIS A 18 6.71 -39.04 -3.87
N GLY A 19 7.82 -38.69 -3.21
CA GLY A 19 8.93 -39.59 -2.86
C GLY A 19 9.41 -39.21 -1.46
N ALA A 20 9.61 -40.19 -0.58
CA ALA A 20 10.05 -39.96 0.79
C ALA A 20 11.60 -39.96 0.88
N VAL A 21 12.17 -39.04 1.64
CA VAL A 21 13.61 -39.00 2.00
C VAL A 21 13.77 -38.50 3.44
N ASP A 22 14.87 -38.87 4.08
CA ASP A 22 15.07 -38.86 5.54
C ASP A 22 15.06 -37.50 6.26
N CYS A 23 14.76 -37.58 7.56
CA CYS A 23 14.87 -36.48 8.51
C CYS A 23 16.34 -36.17 8.86
N PHE A 24 16.97 -35.29 8.09
CA PHE A 24 18.26 -34.68 8.46
C PHE A 24 18.05 -33.41 9.30
N CYS A 25 18.40 -33.49 10.58
CA CYS A 25 18.37 -32.33 11.49
C CYS A 25 19.56 -31.39 11.18
N THR A 26 19.39 -30.58 10.15
CA THR A 26 20.27 -29.43 9.86
C THR A 26 19.68 -28.18 10.51
N HIS A 27 20.53 -27.35 11.12
CA HIS A 27 20.09 -26.06 11.65
C HIS A 27 19.68 -25.14 10.50
N LEU A 28 18.38 -24.95 10.27
CA LEU A 28 17.89 -23.92 9.36
C LEU A 28 18.25 -22.53 9.90
N LEU A 29 19.31 -21.96 9.35
CA LEU A 29 19.46 -20.51 9.28
C LEU A 29 18.38 -20.00 8.31
N PHE A 30 17.23 -19.60 8.85
CA PHE A 30 16.20 -18.88 8.09
C PHE A 30 16.81 -17.57 7.57
N THR A 31 17.26 -17.57 6.31
CA THR A 31 17.59 -16.34 5.59
C THR A 31 16.30 -15.58 5.35
N ILE A 32 16.04 -14.58 6.18
CA ILE A 32 14.95 -13.62 5.93
C ILE A 32 15.25 -12.91 4.61
N HIS A 33 14.33 -13.02 3.68
CA HIS A 33 14.45 -12.44 2.35
C HIS A 33 13.79 -11.06 2.31
N CYS A 34 14.38 -10.11 1.58
CA CYS A 34 14.03 -8.70 1.69
C CYS A 34 13.94 -8.01 0.32
N PHE A 35 12.90 -7.18 0.14
CA PHE A 35 12.79 -6.29 -1.02
C PHE A 35 12.39 -4.87 -0.61
N TRP A 36 12.78 -3.89 -1.43
CA TRP A 36 12.32 -2.51 -1.28
C TRP A 36 10.99 -2.30 -1.98
N HIS A 37 10.13 -1.45 -1.42
CA HIS A 37 9.02 -0.82 -2.12
C HIS A 37 9.15 0.71 -2.01
N ILE A 38 9.18 1.36 -3.16
CA ILE A 38 9.18 2.82 -3.33
C ILE A 38 8.11 3.24 -4.34
N SER A 39 7.58 4.44 -4.17
CA SER A 39 6.49 4.96 -4.99
C SER A 39 6.39 6.48 -4.87
N ASP A 40 5.68 7.10 -5.81
CA ASP A 40 5.23 8.49 -5.74
C ASP A 40 6.43 9.43 -5.49
N LEU A 41 7.41 9.33 -6.40
CA LEU A 41 8.68 10.06 -6.32
C LEU A 41 8.49 11.54 -6.69
N HIS A 42 7.62 11.82 -7.67
CA HIS A 42 7.30 13.15 -8.23
C HIS A 42 8.50 14.11 -8.26
N TRP A 43 9.35 14.00 -9.27
CA TRP A 43 10.51 14.88 -9.42
C TRP A 43 10.11 16.26 -9.96
N ASP A 44 10.04 17.27 -9.09
CA ASP A 44 9.94 18.66 -9.53
C ASP A 44 11.31 19.16 -10.01
N TYR A 45 11.57 18.96 -11.29
CA TYR A 45 12.73 19.49 -12.02
C TYR A 45 12.80 21.03 -12.04
N THR A 46 11.76 21.75 -11.61
CA THR A 46 11.77 23.21 -11.46
C THR A 46 12.20 23.68 -10.07
N TYR A 47 12.30 22.77 -9.09
CA TYR A 47 12.55 23.14 -7.69
C TYR A 47 13.86 23.92 -7.53
N LYS A 48 13.77 25.16 -7.04
CA LYS A 48 14.91 26.06 -6.86
C LYS A 48 14.67 27.06 -5.74
N LEU A 49 15.59 27.14 -4.79
CA LEU A 49 15.57 28.16 -3.74
C LEU A 49 15.84 29.56 -4.32
N GLY A 50 15.12 30.57 -3.81
CA GLY A 50 15.22 31.97 -4.23
C GLY A 50 14.40 32.89 -3.30
N ASP A 51 14.45 34.19 -3.55
CA ASP A 51 13.89 35.22 -2.65
C ASP A 51 12.35 35.32 -2.66
N ASP A 52 11.68 34.76 -3.67
CA ASP A 52 10.21 34.71 -3.79
C ASP A 52 9.70 33.28 -3.49
N PRO A 53 9.04 33.06 -2.32
CA PRO A 53 8.52 31.75 -1.95
C PRO A 53 7.47 31.17 -2.90
N SER A 54 6.81 31.99 -3.72
CA SER A 54 5.79 31.54 -4.70
C SER A 54 6.38 30.99 -5.99
N LEU A 55 7.69 31.18 -6.22
CA LEU A 55 8.44 30.75 -7.40
C LEU A 55 9.42 29.60 -7.14
N VAL A 56 9.39 29.01 -5.94
CA VAL A 56 10.32 27.93 -5.53
C VAL A 56 10.11 26.63 -6.31
N CYS A 57 8.87 26.31 -6.69
CA CYS A 57 8.51 25.05 -7.33
C CYS A 57 7.17 25.20 -8.09
N SER A 58 7.07 24.68 -9.31
CA SER A 58 5.83 24.74 -10.11
C SER A 58 4.71 23.87 -9.50
N SER A 59 5.07 22.74 -8.88
CA SER A 59 4.15 21.84 -8.15
C SER A 59 3.37 22.50 -6.99
N SER A 60 3.80 23.69 -6.55
CA SER A 60 3.06 24.48 -5.56
C SER A 60 1.71 25.00 -6.06
N GLY A 61 1.54 25.20 -7.37
CA GLY A 61 0.42 25.99 -7.92
C GLY A 61 0.46 27.47 -7.47
N ARG A 62 1.66 28.02 -7.24
CA ARG A 62 1.94 29.34 -6.62
C ARG A 62 1.61 29.46 -5.13
N ARG A 63 1.33 28.35 -4.43
CA ARG A 63 1.26 28.34 -2.95
C ARG A 63 2.65 28.69 -2.38
N PRO A 64 2.82 29.74 -1.55
CA PRO A 64 4.13 30.12 -1.02
C PRO A 64 4.83 28.99 -0.25
N ALA A 65 6.07 28.68 -0.65
CA ALA A 65 6.94 27.73 0.02
C ALA A 65 7.85 28.43 1.05
N GLU A 66 7.24 29.08 2.04
CA GLU A 66 7.98 29.84 3.06
C GLU A 66 8.90 28.93 3.89
N GLY A 67 10.18 29.28 4.01
CA GLY A 67 11.16 28.43 4.69
C GLY A 67 11.56 27.17 3.91
N ALA A 68 11.32 27.14 2.58
CA ALA A 68 11.84 26.11 1.69
C ALA A 68 13.35 25.86 1.91
N GLY A 69 13.72 24.59 1.99
CA GLY A 69 15.11 24.17 2.24
C GLY A 69 15.57 23.12 1.22
N LYS A 70 16.86 22.76 1.31
CA LYS A 70 17.56 21.93 0.30
C LYS A 70 16.81 20.65 -0.10
N PHE A 71 16.08 20.02 0.82
CA PHE A 71 15.42 18.73 0.58
C PHE A 71 13.93 18.85 0.25
N GLY A 72 13.43 20.06 -0.03
CA GLY A 72 12.04 20.28 -0.43
C GLY A 72 11.26 21.14 0.55
N HIS A 73 9.96 21.24 0.32
CA HIS A 73 8.99 21.90 1.19
C HIS A 73 7.63 21.22 1.03
N TYR A 74 6.81 21.13 2.08
CA TYR A 74 5.55 20.37 2.05
C TYR A 74 4.50 20.90 1.05
N VAL A 75 4.67 22.03 0.36
CA VAL A 75 3.76 22.45 -0.73
C VAL A 75 4.27 22.08 -2.13
N CYS A 76 5.51 21.60 -2.22
CA CYS A 76 6.20 21.18 -3.43
C CYS A 76 6.27 19.66 -3.53
N ASP A 77 6.42 19.18 -4.75
CA ASP A 77 6.96 17.86 -5.04
C ASP A 77 8.49 17.80 -4.83
N SER A 78 9.08 16.62 -4.99
CA SER A 78 10.47 16.34 -4.60
C SER A 78 11.51 17.07 -5.45
N PRO A 79 12.49 17.78 -4.85
CA PRO A 79 13.73 18.13 -5.54
C PRO A 79 14.58 16.89 -5.80
N TRP A 80 15.52 17.00 -6.75
CA TRP A 80 16.49 15.94 -7.03
C TRP A 80 17.31 15.56 -5.78
N GLU A 81 17.65 16.52 -4.93
CA GLU A 81 18.31 16.33 -3.64
C GLU A 81 17.59 15.33 -2.72
N LEU A 82 16.25 15.32 -2.72
CA LEU A 82 15.44 14.42 -1.90
C LEU A 82 15.38 13.01 -2.51
N ILE A 83 15.18 12.93 -3.81
CA ILE A 83 15.18 11.66 -4.55
C ILE A 83 16.54 10.98 -4.46
N ASN A 84 17.62 11.73 -4.70
CA ASN A 84 18.98 11.23 -4.51
C ASN A 84 19.20 10.82 -3.04
N SER A 85 18.68 11.58 -2.06
CA SER A 85 18.73 11.20 -0.64
C SER A 85 18.02 9.86 -0.38
N SER A 86 16.86 9.59 -0.97
CA SER A 86 16.12 8.34 -0.75
C SER A 86 16.81 7.12 -1.36
N ILE A 87 17.24 7.17 -2.63
CA ILE A 87 17.88 5.99 -3.27
C ILE A 87 19.25 5.69 -2.63
N TYR A 88 20.03 6.70 -2.22
CA TYR A 88 21.25 6.47 -1.44
C TYR A 88 20.94 5.93 -0.04
N ALA A 89 19.84 6.34 0.62
CA ALA A 89 19.44 5.78 1.90
C ALA A 89 19.04 4.30 1.77
N MET A 90 18.26 3.94 0.75
CA MET A 90 17.94 2.54 0.44
C MET A 90 19.22 1.70 0.32
N LYS A 91 20.18 2.19 -0.47
CA LYS A 91 21.46 1.52 -0.72
C LYS A 91 22.31 1.36 0.54
N ASN A 92 22.25 2.31 1.46
CA ASN A 92 22.97 2.28 2.74
C ASN A 92 22.27 1.42 3.82
N ILE A 93 20.95 1.24 3.74
CA ILE A 93 20.16 0.49 4.73
C ILE A 93 20.09 -1.01 4.36
N LEU A 94 19.85 -1.32 3.08
CA LEU A 94 19.82 -2.68 2.55
C LEU A 94 20.52 -2.68 1.19
N GLU A 95 21.82 -3.01 1.20
CA GLU A 95 22.69 -2.90 0.03
C GLU A 95 22.32 -3.90 -1.09
N HIS A 96 21.88 -5.09 -0.68
CA HIS A 96 21.58 -6.23 -1.55
C HIS A 96 20.17 -6.74 -1.24
N PRO A 97 19.11 -6.02 -1.67
CA PRO A 97 17.77 -6.58 -1.68
C PRO A 97 17.68 -7.70 -2.75
N ASP A 98 16.73 -8.61 -2.62
CA ASP A 98 16.38 -9.51 -3.72
C ASP A 98 15.84 -8.70 -4.92
N PHE A 99 15.03 -7.67 -4.65
CA PHE A 99 14.48 -6.76 -5.67
C PHE A 99 14.04 -5.39 -5.13
N ILE A 100 13.71 -4.51 -6.07
CA ILE A 100 13.02 -3.24 -5.82
C ILE A 100 11.68 -3.26 -6.56
N VAL A 101 10.61 -2.98 -5.82
CA VAL A 101 9.28 -2.64 -6.34
C VAL A 101 9.21 -1.12 -6.45
N TRP A 102 9.01 -0.63 -7.67
CA TRP A 102 8.78 0.79 -7.95
C TRP A 102 7.42 0.92 -8.63
N THR A 103 6.46 1.55 -7.95
CA THR A 103 5.06 1.64 -8.43
C THR A 103 4.75 2.91 -9.24
N GLY A 104 5.77 3.71 -9.56
CA GLY A 104 5.69 4.88 -10.45
C GLY A 104 5.26 6.17 -9.76
N ASP A 105 4.46 6.97 -10.48
CA ASP A 105 4.09 8.36 -10.18
C ASP A 105 5.33 9.26 -9.96
N ASP A 106 6.00 9.48 -11.09
CA ASP A 106 7.38 10.00 -11.19
C ASP A 106 7.45 11.52 -11.47
N THR A 107 6.39 12.10 -12.03
CA THR A 107 6.35 13.48 -12.57
C THR A 107 5.57 14.44 -11.66
N PRO A 108 5.92 15.73 -11.59
CA PRO A 108 5.35 16.65 -10.61
C PRO A 108 3.91 17.05 -10.92
N HIS A 109 3.18 17.49 -9.89
CA HIS A 109 1.79 17.95 -9.93
C HIS A 109 1.66 19.34 -10.57
N VAL A 110 1.80 19.39 -11.89
CA VAL A 110 1.71 20.61 -12.71
C VAL A 110 0.66 20.46 -13.83
N PRO A 111 0.18 21.56 -14.45
CA PRO A 111 -0.68 21.49 -15.63
C PRO A 111 -0.02 20.73 -16.80
N ASN A 112 -0.83 20.07 -17.64
CA ASN A 112 -0.34 19.31 -18.79
C ASN A 112 0.42 20.20 -19.79
N GLU A 113 0.03 21.46 -19.88
CA GLU A 113 0.65 22.51 -20.70
C GLU A 113 2.11 22.76 -20.31
N ASP A 114 2.46 22.55 -19.04
CA ASP A 114 3.82 22.69 -18.51
C ASP A 114 4.62 21.37 -18.57
N LEU A 115 3.98 20.23 -18.88
CA LEU A 115 4.55 18.87 -18.80
C LEU A 115 4.36 18.07 -20.11
N GLY A 116 5.02 18.51 -21.18
CA GLY A 116 5.08 17.77 -22.45
C GLY A 116 5.86 16.45 -22.36
N GLU A 117 5.61 15.54 -23.32
CA GLU A 117 6.13 14.17 -23.38
C GLU A 117 7.65 14.04 -23.17
N GLU A 118 8.45 14.92 -23.80
CA GLU A 118 9.91 14.93 -23.65
C GLU A 118 10.35 15.09 -22.18
N LYS A 119 9.62 15.89 -21.39
CA LYS A 119 9.90 16.09 -19.95
C LYS A 119 9.52 14.85 -19.14
N VAL A 120 8.40 14.21 -19.48
CA VAL A 120 7.96 12.95 -18.85
C VAL A 120 9.00 11.86 -19.06
N LEU A 121 9.47 11.69 -20.30
CA LEU A 121 10.51 10.71 -20.64
C LEU A 121 11.85 11.03 -19.97
N PHE A 122 12.28 12.29 -19.95
CA PHE A 122 13.48 12.74 -19.25
C PHE A 122 13.46 12.43 -17.74
N ILE A 123 12.31 12.68 -17.08
CA ILE A 123 12.12 12.37 -15.66
C ILE A 123 12.21 10.86 -15.41
N ILE A 124 11.44 10.05 -16.16
CA ILE A 124 11.43 8.58 -16.03
C ILE A 124 12.83 8.01 -16.30
N GLU A 125 13.55 8.53 -17.30
CA GLU A 125 14.93 8.12 -17.56
C GLU A 125 15.85 8.47 -16.38
N GLY A 126 15.83 9.70 -15.86
CA GLY A 126 16.66 10.13 -14.74
C GLY A 126 16.48 9.25 -13.49
N LEU A 127 15.23 8.95 -13.13
CA LEU A 127 14.90 8.06 -12.01
C LEU A 127 15.35 6.61 -12.29
N THR A 128 15.14 6.12 -13.52
CA THR A 128 15.61 4.80 -13.95
C THR A 128 17.14 4.70 -13.90
N GLN A 129 17.86 5.75 -14.26
CA GLN A 129 19.33 5.79 -14.26
C GLN A 129 19.90 5.74 -12.84
N ILE A 130 19.41 6.56 -11.89
CA ILE A 130 19.92 6.55 -10.50
C ILE A 130 19.64 5.22 -9.79
N ILE A 131 18.46 4.61 -10.01
CA ILE A 131 18.14 3.29 -9.45
C ILE A 131 19.09 2.22 -10.02
N LYS A 132 19.32 2.19 -11.34
CA LYS A 132 20.28 1.26 -11.98
C LYS A 132 21.72 1.49 -11.56
N GLN A 133 22.12 2.73 -11.30
CA GLN A 133 23.49 3.07 -10.89
C GLN A 133 23.81 2.54 -9.48
N LEU A 134 22.86 2.63 -8.55
CA LEU A 134 23.06 2.20 -7.16
C LEU A 134 22.72 0.72 -6.94
N PHE A 135 21.79 0.18 -7.73
CA PHE A 135 21.37 -1.22 -7.71
C PHE A 135 21.56 -1.92 -9.08
N PRO A 136 22.80 -2.03 -9.59
CA PRO A 136 23.09 -2.63 -10.90
C PRO A 136 22.79 -4.14 -10.98
N SER A 137 22.52 -4.79 -9.86
CA SER A 137 22.06 -6.18 -9.76
C SER A 137 20.59 -6.32 -9.39
N GLY A 138 19.88 -5.22 -9.12
CA GLY A 138 18.54 -5.22 -8.52
C GLY A 138 17.37 -5.22 -9.51
N TYR A 139 17.63 -5.46 -10.80
CA TYR A 139 16.61 -5.50 -11.84
C TYR A 139 16.52 -6.88 -12.52
N TYR A 140 15.30 -7.38 -12.65
CA TYR A 140 14.97 -8.52 -13.49
C TYR A 140 13.56 -8.37 -14.09
N THR A 141 13.32 -9.05 -15.20
CA THR A 141 12.01 -9.09 -15.86
C THR A 141 11.39 -10.48 -15.71
N GLU A 142 10.10 -10.52 -15.37
CA GLU A 142 9.20 -11.70 -15.38
C GLU A 142 9.54 -12.91 -14.47
N ARG A 143 10.81 -13.28 -14.24
CA ARG A 143 11.23 -14.51 -13.53
C ARG A 143 11.81 -14.23 -12.14
N LEU A 144 10.98 -13.63 -11.29
CA LEU A 144 11.40 -12.93 -10.07
C LEU A 144 12.31 -13.69 -9.08
N LEU A 145 12.34 -15.03 -9.08
CA LEU A 145 13.18 -15.79 -8.12
C LEU A 145 14.08 -16.83 -8.79
N ASN A 146 14.06 -16.91 -10.13
CA ASN A 146 14.58 -18.04 -10.92
C ASN A 146 14.07 -19.45 -10.48
N ARG A 147 13.11 -19.50 -9.54
CA ARG A 147 12.44 -20.71 -9.02
C ARG A 147 11.17 -20.98 -9.85
N PRO A 148 10.93 -22.23 -10.31
CA PRO A 148 9.64 -22.62 -10.89
C PRO A 148 8.48 -22.38 -9.91
N GLY A 149 7.30 -22.02 -10.41
CA GLY A 149 6.08 -21.85 -9.61
C GLY A 149 5.85 -20.44 -9.04
N PHE A 150 6.78 -19.50 -9.13
CA PHE A 150 6.60 -18.14 -8.61
C PHE A 150 6.58 -17.08 -9.72
N ARG A 151 5.74 -16.06 -9.56
CA ARG A 151 5.54 -15.00 -10.55
C ARG A 151 5.11 -13.69 -9.88
N VAL A 152 5.40 -12.59 -10.55
CA VAL A 152 4.85 -11.27 -10.22
C VAL A 152 4.09 -10.73 -11.43
N LEU A 153 2.95 -10.10 -11.17
CA LEU A 153 2.13 -9.42 -12.17
C LEU A 153 2.31 -7.91 -11.96
N VAL A 154 2.83 -7.23 -12.99
CA VAL A 154 2.84 -5.76 -13.06
C VAL A 154 1.57 -5.31 -13.77
N LEU A 155 0.69 -4.60 -13.05
CA LEU A 155 -0.57 -4.08 -13.57
C LEU A 155 -0.45 -2.58 -13.85
N ASN A 156 -0.84 -2.15 -15.05
CA ASN A 156 -1.04 -0.72 -15.34
C ASN A 156 -2.48 -0.35 -14.98
N THR A 157 -2.70 -0.01 -13.70
CA THR A 157 -4.06 0.29 -13.20
C THR A 157 -4.53 1.69 -13.55
N ASN A 158 -3.68 2.54 -14.12
CA ASN A 158 -4.06 3.86 -14.66
C ASN A 158 -5.08 3.73 -15.82
N LEU A 159 -5.18 2.54 -16.43
CA LEU A 159 -6.26 2.20 -17.37
C LEU A 159 -7.66 2.20 -16.71
N TYR A 160 -7.75 2.05 -15.39
CA TYR A 160 -9.01 1.94 -14.65
C TYR A 160 -9.45 3.23 -13.95
N TYR A 161 -8.59 4.25 -13.96
CA TYR A 161 -8.80 5.53 -13.26
C TYR A 161 -10.02 6.28 -13.79
N ASP A 162 -10.80 6.90 -12.90
CA ASP A 162 -12.05 7.59 -13.28
C ASP A 162 -11.85 8.84 -14.14
N GLN A 163 -10.71 9.53 -14.03
CA GLN A 163 -10.35 10.65 -14.90
C GLN A 163 -9.71 10.22 -16.24
N ASN A 164 -9.44 8.93 -16.46
CA ASN A 164 -8.92 8.46 -17.75
C ASN A 164 -10.05 8.44 -18.79
N SER A 165 -10.01 9.38 -19.73
CA SER A 165 -11.00 9.51 -20.83
C SER A 165 -10.77 8.50 -21.96
N VAL A 166 -9.54 8.02 -22.16
CA VAL A 166 -9.20 7.05 -23.22
C VAL A 166 -9.89 5.70 -22.97
N THR A 167 -10.05 5.31 -21.71
CA THR A 167 -10.65 4.02 -21.33
C THR A 167 -12.13 4.11 -20.92
N GLU A 168 -12.75 5.28 -21.01
CA GLU A 168 -14.10 5.59 -20.47
C GLU A 168 -15.18 4.57 -20.87
N ASN A 169 -15.18 4.14 -22.13
CA ASN A 169 -16.18 3.23 -22.68
C ASN A 169 -15.66 1.78 -22.85
N MET A 170 -14.48 1.46 -22.33
CA MET A 170 -13.86 0.13 -22.47
C MET A 170 -14.27 -0.81 -21.33
N GLN A 171 -14.69 -2.05 -21.66
CA GLN A 171 -15.03 -3.07 -20.66
C GLN A 171 -13.80 -3.81 -20.09
N ASP A 172 -12.69 -3.82 -20.85
CA ASP A 172 -11.41 -4.40 -20.45
C ASP A 172 -10.26 -3.71 -21.23
N PRO A 173 -9.80 -2.52 -20.78
CA PRO A 173 -8.75 -1.80 -21.50
C PRO A 173 -7.47 -2.64 -21.56
N ALA A 174 -6.91 -2.76 -22.78
CA ALA A 174 -5.82 -3.66 -23.13
C ALA A 174 -6.03 -5.16 -22.80
N ASN A 175 -7.27 -5.60 -22.55
CA ASN A 175 -7.63 -6.93 -22.03
C ASN A 175 -6.91 -7.30 -20.72
N GLN A 176 -6.46 -6.32 -19.93
CA GLN A 176 -5.58 -6.56 -18.78
C GLN A 176 -6.28 -7.36 -17.67
N LEU A 177 -7.59 -7.21 -17.46
CA LEU A 177 -8.32 -8.01 -16.46
C LEU A 177 -8.55 -9.45 -16.94
N GLN A 178 -8.80 -9.67 -18.23
CA GLN A 178 -8.84 -11.03 -18.80
C GLN A 178 -7.45 -11.69 -18.78
N TRP A 179 -6.39 -10.97 -19.11
CA TRP A 179 -5.01 -11.46 -19.01
C TRP A 179 -4.64 -11.83 -17.56
N MET A 180 -5.01 -11.01 -16.59
CA MET A 180 -4.85 -11.31 -15.17
C MET A 180 -5.63 -12.58 -14.80
N ASP A 181 -6.88 -12.71 -15.25
CA ASP A 181 -7.67 -13.92 -15.02
C ASP A 181 -7.06 -15.16 -15.68
N ASP A 182 -6.56 -15.06 -16.91
CA ASP A 182 -5.92 -16.16 -17.64
C ASP A 182 -4.58 -16.57 -17.03
N VAL A 183 -3.82 -15.63 -16.46
CA VAL A 183 -2.55 -15.89 -15.77
C VAL A 183 -2.82 -16.59 -14.44
N LEU A 184 -3.77 -16.09 -13.64
CA LEU A 184 -4.08 -16.66 -12.33
C LEU A 184 -4.93 -17.95 -12.44
N SER A 185 -5.80 -18.08 -13.46
CA SER A 185 -6.63 -19.29 -13.70
C SER A 185 -5.85 -20.52 -14.17
N LYS A 186 -4.58 -20.35 -14.57
CA LYS A 186 -3.61 -21.46 -14.67
C LYS A 186 -3.26 -22.05 -13.29
N GLY A 187 -3.75 -21.42 -12.21
CA GLY A 187 -3.75 -21.87 -10.82
C GLY A 187 -5.07 -22.50 -10.33
N ILE A 188 -6.27 -21.93 -10.58
CA ILE A 188 -7.65 -22.50 -10.32
C ILE A 188 -8.80 -21.57 -10.84
N HIS A 189 -10.07 -22.06 -10.94
CA HIS A 189 -11.29 -21.28 -11.34
C HIS A 189 -12.17 -20.88 -10.11
N LEU A 190 -12.87 -19.72 -10.05
CA LEU A 190 -14.30 -19.45 -10.47
C LEU A 190 -14.74 -17.96 -10.23
N HIS A 191 -15.83 -17.43 -10.83
CA HIS A 191 -16.14 -15.96 -10.93
C HIS A 191 -17.37 -15.41 -10.10
N PRO A 192 -17.33 -14.16 -9.54
CA PRO A 192 -18.51 -13.39 -9.00
C PRO A 192 -18.84 -11.99 -9.67
N ARG A 193 -19.65 -11.08 -9.05
CA ARG A 193 -20.19 -9.76 -9.60
C ARG A 193 -20.62 -8.60 -8.60
N GLN A 194 -20.28 -7.28 -8.78
CA GLN A 194 -21.24 -6.09 -8.58
C GLN A 194 -21.05 -4.75 -7.69
N LEU A 195 -20.30 -3.66 -8.07
CA LEU A 195 -20.54 -2.16 -7.82
C LEU A 195 -19.67 -1.19 -6.90
N ASN A 196 -20.17 -0.01 -6.44
CA ASN A 196 -19.75 1.39 -6.86
C ASN A 196 -19.67 2.48 -5.71
N LYS A 197 -18.86 3.57 -5.63
CA LYS A 197 -17.80 4.31 -6.40
C LYS A 197 -16.56 4.73 -5.54
N ALA A 198 -15.34 4.70 -6.10
CA ALA A 198 -14.11 5.42 -5.65
C ALA A 198 -13.13 5.60 -6.86
N TRP A 199 -11.79 5.64 -6.68
CA TRP A 199 -10.79 5.95 -7.74
C TRP A 199 -10.91 5.16 -9.07
N PHE A 200 -11.26 3.87 -9.01
CA PHE A 200 -11.47 3.05 -10.20
C PHE A 200 -12.90 3.28 -10.70
N ARG A 201 -13.10 3.37 -12.02
CA ARG A 201 -14.45 3.37 -12.61
C ARG A 201 -15.24 2.13 -12.12
N PRO A 202 -16.57 2.25 -11.89
CA PRO A 202 -17.35 1.29 -11.12
C PRO A 202 -17.12 -0.18 -11.48
N HIS A 203 -17.14 -0.49 -12.78
CA HIS A 203 -17.02 -1.83 -13.32
C HIS A 203 -15.58 -2.40 -13.27
N PHE A 204 -14.56 -1.57 -13.06
CA PHE A 204 -13.19 -2.05 -12.88
C PHE A 204 -12.88 -2.42 -11.43
N ASN A 205 -13.29 -1.62 -10.43
CA ASN A 205 -13.04 -1.95 -9.02
C ASN A 205 -13.68 -3.29 -8.65
N LYS A 206 -14.97 -3.36 -8.93
CA LYS A 206 -15.77 -4.57 -8.91
C LYS A 206 -15.09 -5.77 -9.57
N ARG A 207 -14.62 -5.65 -10.83
CA ARG A 207 -14.00 -6.78 -11.54
C ARG A 207 -12.60 -7.13 -11.00
N TYR A 208 -11.91 -6.19 -10.35
CA TYR A 208 -10.70 -6.45 -9.61
C TYR A 208 -10.97 -7.24 -8.31
N LEU A 209 -11.96 -6.81 -7.49
CA LEU A 209 -12.41 -7.53 -6.29
C LEU A 209 -12.71 -9.00 -6.60
N GLU A 210 -13.44 -9.22 -7.70
CA GLU A 210 -13.82 -10.54 -8.20
C GLU A 210 -12.63 -11.43 -8.56
N LEU A 211 -11.57 -10.86 -9.11
CA LEU A 211 -10.34 -11.61 -9.40
C LEU A 211 -9.54 -11.89 -8.12
N ILE A 212 -9.57 -11.01 -7.12
CA ILE A 212 -8.97 -11.32 -5.81
C ILE A 212 -9.78 -12.42 -5.09
N GLN A 213 -11.11 -12.35 -5.06
CA GLN A 213 -11.97 -13.40 -4.50
C GLN A 213 -11.83 -14.73 -5.26
N LYS A 214 -11.63 -14.69 -6.58
CA LYS A 214 -11.36 -15.89 -7.39
C LYS A 214 -9.98 -16.53 -7.10
N HIS A 215 -8.97 -15.71 -6.82
CA HIS A 215 -7.55 -16.12 -6.88
C HIS A 215 -6.76 -15.90 -5.59
N HIS A 216 -7.36 -15.53 -4.46
CA HIS A 216 -6.63 -15.22 -3.23
C HIS A 216 -5.68 -16.35 -2.78
N CYS A 217 -6.04 -17.62 -3.00
CA CYS A 217 -5.20 -18.79 -2.72
C CYS A 217 -3.84 -18.82 -3.47
N VAL A 218 -3.66 -18.00 -4.51
CA VAL A 218 -2.41 -17.86 -5.26
C VAL A 218 -1.79 -16.46 -5.18
N ILE A 219 -2.39 -15.51 -4.44
CA ILE A 219 -1.94 -14.12 -4.29
C ILE A 219 -1.38 -13.91 -2.88
N MET A 220 -0.06 -13.82 -2.75
CA MET A 220 0.63 -13.79 -1.45
C MET A 220 0.93 -12.37 -0.94
N GLY A 221 0.83 -11.37 -1.82
CA GLY A 221 0.93 -9.96 -1.45
C GLY A 221 0.52 -9.04 -2.59
N GLN A 222 -0.03 -7.87 -2.23
CA GLN A 222 -0.44 -6.84 -3.17
C GLN A 222 0.16 -5.49 -2.76
N PHE A 223 0.88 -4.82 -3.66
CA PHE A 223 1.73 -3.67 -3.35
C PHE A 223 1.43 -2.49 -4.28
N PHE A 224 1.12 -1.35 -3.66
CA PHE A 224 0.52 -0.18 -4.31
C PHE A 224 1.02 1.14 -3.70
N GLY A 225 0.91 2.24 -4.44
CA GLY A 225 1.24 3.59 -3.97
C GLY A 225 0.04 4.53 -4.14
N HIS A 226 0.25 5.64 -4.87
CA HIS A 226 -0.71 6.69 -5.20
C HIS A 226 -1.18 7.57 -4.04
N HIS A 227 -1.46 7.00 -2.86
CA HIS A 227 -2.06 7.78 -1.77
C HIS A 227 -1.07 8.70 -1.04
N HIS A 228 0.23 8.60 -1.35
CA HIS A 228 1.39 9.19 -0.65
C HIS A 228 1.48 8.86 0.87
N THR A 229 0.45 8.22 1.43
CA THR A 229 0.20 8.00 2.84
C THR A 229 0.19 6.51 3.17
N ASP A 230 0.70 6.16 4.34
CA ASP A 230 0.85 4.77 4.75
C ASP A 230 -0.50 4.14 5.12
N SER A 231 -0.87 3.05 4.47
CA SER A 231 -2.16 2.40 4.74
C SER A 231 -2.20 0.95 4.25
N PHE A 232 -3.29 0.26 4.53
CA PHE A 232 -3.55 -1.08 3.98
C PHE A 232 -5.03 -1.25 3.64
N ARG A 233 -5.37 -2.27 2.84
CA ARG A 233 -6.76 -2.62 2.52
C ARG A 233 -6.96 -4.13 2.68
N MET A 234 -8.05 -4.51 3.35
CA MET A 234 -8.41 -5.91 3.56
C MET A 234 -9.33 -6.43 2.46
N PHE A 235 -9.23 -7.72 2.18
CA PHE A 235 -10.12 -8.44 1.28
C PHE A 235 -10.67 -9.67 2.02
N TYR A 236 -11.97 -9.91 1.87
CA TYR A 236 -12.68 -10.98 2.58
C TYR A 236 -13.35 -11.95 1.60
N SER A 237 -13.42 -13.22 1.99
CA SER A 237 -14.28 -14.25 1.40
C SER A 237 -14.97 -14.99 2.53
N ASP A 238 -16.30 -15.05 2.51
CA ASP A 238 -17.12 -15.64 3.58
C ASP A 238 -16.67 -15.15 4.98
N GLU A 239 -16.59 -13.82 5.13
CA GLU A 239 -16.09 -13.08 6.32
C GLU A 239 -14.62 -13.32 6.72
N ASN A 240 -13.93 -14.31 6.14
CA ASN A 240 -12.53 -14.60 6.46
C ASN A 240 -11.57 -13.65 5.72
N PRO A 241 -10.53 -13.08 6.37
CA PRO A 241 -9.55 -12.21 5.71
C PRO A 241 -8.62 -13.03 4.81
N VAL A 242 -8.74 -12.84 3.49
CA VAL A 242 -8.05 -13.66 2.48
C VAL A 242 -6.88 -12.97 1.78
N SER A 243 -6.82 -11.63 1.77
CA SER A 243 -5.71 -10.90 1.16
C SER A 243 -5.58 -9.47 1.73
N THR A 244 -4.40 -8.87 1.54
CA THR A 244 -4.10 -7.50 1.96
C THR A 244 -3.38 -6.75 0.85
N ILE A 245 -3.83 -5.52 0.57
CA ILE A 245 -3.04 -4.50 -0.13
C ILE A 245 -2.24 -3.73 0.91
N PHE A 246 -0.94 -3.56 0.66
CA PHE A 246 -0.10 -2.58 1.32
C PHE A 246 0.02 -1.34 0.45
N LEU A 247 -0.36 -0.18 0.99
CA LEU A 247 -0.17 1.14 0.38
C LEU A 247 1.09 1.75 1.00
N THR A 248 2.15 1.87 0.22
CA THR A 248 3.39 2.51 0.67
C THR A 248 3.24 4.03 0.64
N PRO A 249 3.80 4.77 1.61
CA PRO A 249 3.89 6.22 1.51
C PRO A 249 4.82 6.66 0.36
N GLY A 250 4.64 7.91 -0.07
CA GLY A 250 5.42 8.50 -1.16
C GLY A 250 6.78 9.05 -0.71
N VAL A 251 7.69 9.21 -1.66
CA VAL A 251 8.90 10.02 -1.44
C VAL A 251 8.58 11.51 -1.56
N THR A 252 7.57 11.91 -2.34
CA THR A 252 7.09 13.29 -2.35
C THR A 252 6.51 13.71 -1.00
N PRO A 253 6.79 14.93 -0.50
CA PRO A 253 6.14 15.52 0.67
C PRO A 253 4.91 16.38 0.30
N TRP A 254 4.47 16.35 -0.97
CA TRP A 254 3.52 17.32 -1.52
C TRP A 254 2.14 17.28 -0.85
N LYS A 255 1.77 18.42 -0.25
CA LYS A 255 0.45 18.68 0.34
C LYS A 255 -0.60 18.71 -0.74
N THR A 256 -1.49 17.72 -0.67
CA THR A 256 -2.52 17.52 -1.68
C THR A 256 -3.43 18.72 -1.87
N THR A 257 -3.96 18.86 -3.09
CA THR A 257 -4.97 19.84 -3.47
C THR A 257 -6.37 19.22 -3.58
N LEU A 258 -6.54 17.96 -3.16
CA LEU A 258 -7.82 17.25 -3.17
C LEU A 258 -8.87 17.96 -2.28
N PRO A 259 -10.03 18.37 -2.83
CA PRO A 259 -11.07 19.05 -2.05
C PRO A 259 -11.56 18.21 -0.87
N GLY A 260 -11.59 18.83 0.32
CA GLY A 260 -12.01 18.18 1.56
C GLY A 260 -10.87 17.57 2.39
N VAL A 261 -9.64 17.52 1.87
CA VAL A 261 -8.44 17.19 2.67
C VAL A 261 -7.80 18.49 3.16
N ASP A 262 -7.79 18.71 4.48
CA ASP A 262 -6.98 19.75 5.11
C ASP A 262 -5.61 19.20 5.50
N ASP A 263 -4.58 20.04 5.42
CA ASP A 263 -3.18 19.79 5.81
C ASP A 263 -2.53 18.48 5.26
N GLY A 264 -3.11 17.86 4.23
CA GLY A 264 -2.76 16.52 3.74
C GLY A 264 -1.41 16.41 3.03
N ALA A 265 -0.33 16.52 3.81
CA ALA A 265 1.04 16.22 3.44
C ALA A 265 1.57 15.01 4.24
N ASN A 266 2.75 14.54 3.85
CA ASN A 266 3.47 13.48 4.54
C ASN A 266 4.97 13.84 4.63
N ASN A 267 5.71 13.17 5.50
CA ASN A 267 7.17 13.11 5.30
C ASN A 267 7.50 12.11 4.18
N PRO A 268 8.64 12.29 3.47
CA PRO A 268 9.16 11.30 2.53
C PRO A 268 9.40 9.95 3.22
N GLY A 269 8.86 8.88 2.64
CA GLY A 269 8.96 7.50 3.13
C GLY A 269 9.56 6.53 2.12
N ILE A 270 10.20 5.47 2.63
CA ILE A 270 10.67 4.29 1.86
C ILE A 270 10.44 3.03 2.69
N ARG A 271 10.10 1.90 2.07
CA ARG A 271 9.69 0.67 2.78
C ARG A 271 10.53 -0.55 2.40
N ILE A 272 10.95 -1.32 3.40
CA ILE A 272 11.40 -2.71 3.22
C ILE A 272 10.24 -3.64 3.56
N PHE A 273 10.08 -4.70 2.77
CA PHE A 273 9.28 -5.87 3.13
C PHE A 273 10.21 -7.06 3.39
N GLU A 274 9.95 -7.77 4.49
CA GLU A 274 10.56 -9.06 4.80
C GLU A 274 9.58 -10.16 4.41
N TYR A 275 10.04 -11.20 3.71
CA TYR A 275 9.20 -12.29 3.23
C TYR A 275 9.90 -13.66 3.34
N ASP A 276 9.08 -14.69 3.25
CA ASP A 276 9.49 -16.09 3.26
C ASP A 276 9.64 -16.59 1.81
N SER A 277 10.83 -17.04 1.41
CA SER A 277 11.08 -17.37 -0.02
C SER A 277 10.54 -18.72 -0.47
N GLU A 278 10.00 -19.54 0.44
CA GLU A 278 9.33 -20.81 0.11
C GLU A 278 7.83 -20.63 -0.14
N THR A 279 7.20 -19.67 0.55
CA THR A 279 5.74 -19.43 0.49
C THR A 279 5.36 -18.10 -0.15
N LEU A 280 6.29 -17.15 -0.24
CA LEU A 280 6.11 -15.73 -0.57
C LEU A 280 5.20 -14.94 0.37
N LEU A 281 4.87 -15.50 1.53
CA LEU A 281 4.11 -14.78 2.56
C LEU A 281 4.96 -13.64 3.13
N VAL A 282 4.39 -12.44 3.14
CA VAL A 282 4.98 -11.27 3.80
C VAL A 282 5.05 -11.54 5.30
N LYS A 283 6.25 -11.44 5.87
CA LYS A 283 6.51 -11.65 7.29
C LYS A 283 6.54 -10.34 8.06
N ASP A 284 7.09 -9.27 7.50
CA ASP A 284 7.09 -7.96 8.13
C ASP A 284 7.21 -6.83 7.11
N MET A 285 6.97 -5.59 7.56
CA MET A 285 7.34 -4.40 6.81
C MET A 285 7.95 -3.34 7.72
N ILE A 286 8.96 -2.65 7.21
CA ILE A 286 9.76 -1.66 7.94
C ILE A 286 9.70 -0.35 7.15
N THR A 287 9.14 0.68 7.75
CA THR A 287 9.08 2.03 7.16
C THR A 287 10.26 2.83 7.66
N PHE A 288 10.99 3.46 6.74
CA PHE A 288 11.99 4.46 7.04
C PHE A 288 11.50 5.80 6.50
N TYR A 289 11.75 6.87 7.25
CA TYR A 289 11.29 8.20 6.91
C TYR A 289 12.38 9.25 7.02
N PHE A 290 12.15 10.37 6.34
CA PHE A 290 13.01 11.54 6.35
C PHE A 290 12.23 12.72 6.94
N ASN A 291 12.51 13.08 8.20
CA ASN A 291 11.85 14.23 8.83
C ASN A 291 12.29 15.52 8.10
N LEU A 292 11.48 15.98 7.14
CA LEU A 292 11.85 17.05 6.21
C LEU A 292 12.13 18.37 6.95
N THR A 293 11.33 18.67 7.97
CA THR A 293 11.51 19.84 8.84
C THR A 293 12.86 19.80 9.56
N HIS A 294 13.26 18.67 10.14
CA HIS A 294 14.56 18.51 10.80
C HIS A 294 15.72 18.49 9.80
N ALA A 295 15.53 17.87 8.63
CA ALA A 295 16.56 17.74 7.61
C ALA A 295 16.94 19.08 6.97
N ASN A 296 15.96 19.96 6.75
CA ASN A 296 16.20 21.31 6.23
C ASN A 296 16.83 22.26 7.26
N ASN A 297 16.53 22.10 8.56
CA ASN A 297 16.99 23.02 9.61
C ASN A 297 18.26 22.57 10.36
N ALA A 298 18.58 21.27 10.39
CA ALA A 298 19.66 20.74 11.21
C ALA A 298 20.50 19.66 10.52
N ARG A 299 19.94 18.45 10.31
CA ARG A 299 20.69 17.33 9.73
C ARG A 299 19.79 16.39 8.94
N ALA A 300 20.05 16.27 7.65
CA ALA A 300 19.50 15.22 6.82
C ALA A 300 19.95 13.83 7.33
N ARG A 301 18.97 12.98 7.62
CA ARG A 301 19.12 11.55 7.91
C ARG A 301 17.78 10.85 7.65
N TRP A 302 17.85 9.61 7.17
CA TRP A 302 16.71 8.69 7.16
C TRP A 302 16.76 7.85 8.45
N GLU A 303 15.61 7.61 9.05
CA GLU A 303 15.48 6.88 10.32
C GLU A 303 14.40 5.81 10.21
N LYS A 304 14.50 4.71 10.98
CA LYS A 304 13.36 3.78 11.10
C LYS A 304 12.22 4.54 11.77
N GLU A 305 11.08 4.61 11.09
CA GLU A 305 9.83 5.07 11.70
C GLU A 305 9.24 3.94 12.54
N TYR A 306 8.95 2.79 11.91
CA TYR A 306 8.46 1.60 12.60
C TYR A 306 8.73 0.30 11.83
N ARG A 307 8.61 -0.82 12.55
CA ARG A 307 8.45 -2.19 12.01
C ARG A 307 7.04 -2.66 12.40
N LEU A 308 6.28 -3.27 11.50
CA LEU A 308 4.86 -3.56 11.73
C LEU A 308 4.62 -4.51 12.90
N THR A 309 5.40 -5.59 13.01
CA THR A 309 5.28 -6.54 14.13
C THR A 309 5.56 -5.87 15.49
N GLU A 310 6.62 -5.06 15.60
CA GLU A 310 6.95 -4.25 16.78
C GLU A 310 5.84 -3.25 17.12
N ALA A 311 5.30 -2.54 16.11
CA ALA A 311 4.37 -1.45 16.32
C ALA A 311 2.98 -1.89 16.78
N PHE A 312 2.49 -3.01 16.25
CA PHE A 312 1.12 -3.48 16.47
C PHE A 312 1.03 -4.81 17.24
N HIS A 313 2.16 -5.35 17.70
CA HIS A 313 2.27 -6.59 18.48
C HIS A 313 1.63 -7.80 17.77
N VAL A 314 1.91 -7.95 16.47
CA VAL A 314 1.51 -9.09 15.64
C VAL A 314 2.72 -9.95 15.27
N PRO A 315 2.56 -11.27 15.04
CA PRO A 315 3.69 -12.16 14.74
C PRO A 315 4.18 -12.07 13.28
N ASP A 316 3.34 -11.57 12.37
CA ASP A 316 3.67 -11.40 10.96
C ASP A 316 2.77 -10.34 10.28
N ALA A 317 2.97 -10.11 8.98
CA ALA A 317 2.13 -9.28 8.11
C ALA A 317 1.08 -10.09 7.31
N SER A 318 0.66 -11.27 7.79
CA SER A 318 -0.37 -12.08 7.12
C SER A 318 -1.76 -11.41 7.14
N PRO A 319 -2.70 -11.75 6.23
CA PRO A 319 -4.05 -11.17 6.24
C PRO A 319 -4.79 -11.31 7.59
N ALA A 320 -4.57 -12.40 8.32
CA ALA A 320 -5.13 -12.59 9.66
C ALA A 320 -4.50 -11.63 10.70
N SER A 321 -3.18 -11.39 10.63
CA SER A 321 -2.52 -10.39 11.47
C SER A 321 -2.97 -8.97 11.11
N MET A 322 -3.08 -8.63 9.82
CA MET A 322 -3.52 -7.31 9.34
C MET A 322 -5.00 -7.03 9.69
N HIS A 323 -5.87 -8.03 9.63
CA HIS A 323 -7.24 -7.94 10.12
C HIS A 323 -7.29 -7.58 11.61
N ARG A 324 -6.53 -8.30 12.45
CA ARG A 324 -6.45 -7.99 13.90
C ARG A 324 -5.89 -6.59 14.18
N ILE A 325 -5.01 -6.04 13.33
CA ILE A 325 -4.57 -4.63 13.44
C ILE A 325 -5.77 -3.70 13.24
N MET A 326 -6.58 -3.92 12.20
CA MET A 326 -7.79 -3.15 11.92
C MET A 326 -8.83 -3.26 13.07
N GLU A 327 -9.11 -4.46 13.60
CA GLU A 327 -9.99 -4.65 14.75
C GLU A 327 -9.48 -3.90 15.99
N ASN A 328 -8.18 -4.01 16.28
CA ASN A 328 -7.54 -3.31 17.38
C ASN A 328 -7.62 -1.78 17.21
N MET A 329 -7.43 -1.25 16.00
CA MET A 329 -7.62 0.19 15.71
C MET A 329 -9.09 0.63 15.84
N ALA A 330 -10.04 -0.24 15.53
CA ALA A 330 -11.46 0.04 15.67
C ALA A 330 -11.89 0.13 17.15
N GLY A 331 -11.36 -0.74 18.02
CA GLY A 331 -11.60 -0.69 19.47
C GLY A 331 -10.76 0.38 20.19
N ASP A 332 -9.44 0.35 20.03
CA ASP A 332 -8.48 1.10 20.84
C ASP A 332 -8.01 2.40 20.16
N SER A 333 -8.36 3.53 20.79
CA SER A 333 -7.94 4.88 20.41
C SER A 333 -6.41 5.08 20.35
N CYS A 334 -5.64 4.39 21.19
CA CYS A 334 -4.18 4.50 21.22
C CYS A 334 -3.53 3.75 20.05
N ILE A 335 -4.11 2.62 19.63
CA ILE A 335 -3.65 1.86 18.46
C ILE A 335 -4.05 2.59 17.17
N LEU A 336 -5.26 3.16 17.13
CA LEU A 336 -5.68 4.06 16.05
C LEU A 336 -4.78 5.28 15.93
N GLN A 337 -4.45 5.96 17.03
CA GLN A 337 -3.59 7.15 17.01
C GLN A 337 -2.19 6.81 16.49
N LYS A 338 -1.62 5.67 16.91
CA LYS A 338 -0.33 5.19 16.39
C LYS A 338 -0.37 4.95 14.87
N TYR A 339 -1.42 4.30 14.37
CA TYR A 339 -1.64 4.15 12.93
C TYR A 339 -1.78 5.51 12.23
N TYR A 340 -2.52 6.46 12.81
CA TYR A 340 -2.78 7.78 12.22
C TYR A 340 -1.52 8.64 12.10
N GLU A 341 -0.64 8.59 13.10
CA GLU A 341 0.67 9.24 13.04
C GLU A 341 1.51 8.64 11.90
N PHE A 342 1.58 7.31 11.76
CA PHE A 342 2.27 6.66 10.63
C PHE A 342 1.60 6.90 9.27
N ASN A 343 0.28 7.10 9.21
CA ASN A 343 -0.45 7.35 7.95
C ASN A 343 0.10 8.59 7.22
N SER A 344 0.47 9.64 7.96
CA SER A 344 1.13 10.84 7.41
C SER A 344 2.68 10.75 7.42
N VAL A 345 3.24 9.57 7.69
CA VAL A 345 4.67 9.34 7.92
C VAL A 345 5.21 10.26 9.03
N SER A 346 4.52 10.28 10.18
CA SER A 346 4.84 11.07 11.38
C SER A 346 4.86 12.60 11.18
N TYR A 347 4.21 13.11 10.12
CA TYR A 347 4.00 14.54 9.85
C TYR A 347 2.91 15.13 10.75
N ASP A 348 1.67 14.68 10.58
CA ASP A 348 0.54 15.08 11.41
C ASP A 348 0.50 14.24 12.69
N ARG A 349 0.22 14.93 13.80
CA ARG A 349 0.16 14.39 15.17
C ARG A 349 -1.07 14.91 15.93
N LYS A 350 -2.05 15.47 15.21
CA LYS A 350 -3.36 15.81 15.76
C LYS A 350 -4.07 14.52 16.22
N PRO A 351 -4.99 14.57 17.21
CA PRO A 351 -5.75 13.40 17.62
C PRO A 351 -6.76 12.93 16.56
N CYS A 352 -6.71 11.66 16.18
CA CYS A 352 -7.71 11.05 15.30
C CYS A 352 -9.07 10.91 16.02
N ASN A 353 -10.00 11.81 15.70
CA ASN A 353 -11.34 11.84 16.29
C ASN A 353 -12.28 10.73 15.72
N ALA A 354 -13.54 10.70 16.16
CA ALA A 354 -14.50 9.68 15.74
C ALA A 354 -14.76 9.65 14.20
N GLY A 355 -14.82 10.82 13.54
CA GLY A 355 -14.95 10.87 12.07
C GLY A 355 -13.69 10.38 11.36
N CYS A 356 -12.52 10.69 11.90
CA CYS A 356 -11.24 10.13 11.46
C CYS A 356 -11.21 8.59 11.61
N ARG A 357 -11.70 8.03 12.73
CA ARG A 357 -11.85 6.58 12.92
C ARG A 357 -12.73 5.96 11.84
N ILE A 358 -13.93 6.49 11.63
CA ILE A 358 -14.89 5.98 10.64
C ILE A 358 -14.25 5.98 9.25
N ASN A 359 -13.67 7.10 8.82
CA ASN A 359 -13.03 7.21 7.50
C ASN A 359 -11.89 6.20 7.31
N HIS A 360 -10.99 6.03 8.30
CA HIS A 360 -9.88 5.07 8.17
C HIS A 360 -10.34 3.62 8.28
N ILE A 361 -11.18 3.24 9.25
CA ILE A 361 -11.62 1.85 9.42
C ILE A 361 -12.48 1.41 8.24
N CYS A 362 -13.45 2.22 7.80
CA CYS A 362 -14.24 1.89 6.61
C CYS A 362 -13.36 1.79 5.36
N ALA A 363 -12.39 2.70 5.17
CA ALA A 363 -11.48 2.62 4.02
C ALA A 363 -10.58 1.38 4.06
N ILE A 364 -10.14 0.92 5.25
CA ILE A 364 -9.32 -0.27 5.41
C ILE A 364 -10.14 -1.56 5.19
N ARG A 365 -11.35 -1.62 5.76
CA ARG A 365 -12.22 -2.81 5.74
C ARG A 365 -12.91 -3.00 4.39
N GLU A 366 -13.43 -1.92 3.80
CA GLU A 366 -14.35 -1.98 2.67
C GLU A 366 -13.68 -1.52 1.36
N VAL A 367 -13.25 -2.49 0.54
CA VAL A 367 -12.76 -2.23 -0.83
C VAL A 367 -13.88 -2.32 -1.86
N ASP A 368 -14.98 -2.99 -1.54
CA ASP A 368 -16.27 -2.71 -2.20
C ASP A 368 -16.81 -1.37 -1.72
N PHE A 369 -17.32 -0.60 -2.67
CA PHE A 369 -17.63 0.80 -2.45
C PHE A 369 -19.07 1.04 -1.94
N GLU A 370 -20.02 0.13 -2.19
CA GLU A 370 -21.35 0.22 -1.58
C GLU A 370 -21.23 -0.15 -0.10
N MET A 371 -20.40 -1.15 0.22
CA MET A 371 -20.05 -1.50 1.60
C MET A 371 -19.30 -0.37 2.31
N TYR A 372 -18.33 0.28 1.65
CA TYR A 372 -17.64 1.47 2.17
C TYR A 372 -18.63 2.58 2.51
N LYS A 373 -19.53 2.89 1.57
CA LYS A 373 -20.56 3.92 1.77
C LYS A 373 -21.46 3.56 2.95
N HIS A 374 -21.92 2.31 3.04
CA HIS A 374 -22.75 1.84 4.15
C HIS A 374 -22.04 1.95 5.50
N CYS A 375 -20.77 1.57 5.58
CA CYS A 375 -19.93 1.70 6.77
C CYS A 375 -19.80 3.16 7.22
N VAL A 376 -19.59 4.11 6.29
CA VAL A 376 -19.48 5.54 6.60
C VAL A 376 -20.83 6.15 6.98
N GLU A 377 -21.93 5.74 6.34
CA GLU A 377 -23.29 6.25 6.64
C GLU A 377 -23.87 5.72 7.96
N THR A 378 -23.52 4.48 8.36
CA THR A 378 -23.89 3.91 9.67
C THR A 378 -22.92 4.32 10.79
N GLY A 379 -21.67 4.62 10.44
CA GLY A 379 -20.57 4.77 11.39
C GLY A 379 -20.10 3.44 12.00
N ASP A 380 -20.54 2.29 11.47
CA ASP A 380 -20.28 0.99 12.07
C ASP A 380 -18.85 0.49 11.83
N THR A 381 -18.00 0.90 12.77
CA THR A 381 -16.61 0.47 12.89
C THR A 381 -16.44 -0.75 13.78
N SER A 382 -17.53 -1.40 14.23
CA SER A 382 -17.46 -2.56 15.13
C SER A 382 -16.68 -3.73 14.50
N PRO A 383 -16.03 -4.58 15.31
CA PRO A 383 -15.64 -5.93 14.89
C PRO A 383 -16.86 -6.75 14.48
N THR A 384 -16.71 -7.68 13.55
CA THR A 384 -17.80 -8.52 13.02
C THR A 384 -18.17 -9.66 13.98
N VAL A 385 -18.90 -9.34 15.06
CA VAL A 385 -19.25 -10.28 16.15
C VAL A 385 -20.65 -10.91 15.99
N GLU A 386 -21.04 -11.34 14.78
CA GLU A 386 -22.28 -12.11 14.61
C GLU A 386 -22.12 -13.62 14.93
N GLY A 387 -20.88 -14.14 14.92
CA GLY A 387 -20.59 -15.56 15.15
C GLY A 387 -20.71 -16.07 16.61
N ALA A 388 -20.94 -15.21 17.61
CA ALA A 388 -20.69 -15.56 19.02
C ALA A 388 -21.88 -15.42 20.00
N ILE A 389 -23.01 -14.82 19.61
CA ILE A 389 -24.05 -14.35 20.56
C ILE A 389 -25.28 -15.27 20.65
N TRP A 390 -25.50 -16.15 19.68
CA TRP A 390 -26.71 -16.99 19.57
C TRP A 390 -26.77 -18.28 20.43
N LEU A 391 -26.02 -18.36 21.54
CA LEU A 391 -26.00 -19.54 22.43
C LEU A 391 -26.24 -19.30 23.93
N LEU A 392 -26.57 -18.08 24.36
CA LEU A 392 -26.75 -17.74 25.79
C LEU A 392 -28.17 -17.31 26.22
N VAL A 393 -29.20 -17.58 25.41
CA VAL A 393 -30.61 -17.28 25.75
C VAL A 393 -31.51 -18.52 25.60
N LEU A 394 -31.19 -19.62 26.30
CA LEU A 394 -32.09 -20.78 26.41
C LEU A 394 -31.85 -21.68 27.66
N SER A 395 -31.58 -21.08 28.83
CA SER A 395 -31.27 -21.83 30.07
C SER A 395 -31.88 -21.23 31.35
N ALA A 396 -33.11 -20.71 31.28
CA ALA A 396 -33.72 -19.98 32.41
C ALA A 396 -35.26 -20.15 32.60
N VAL A 397 -35.86 -21.29 32.24
CA VAL A 397 -37.18 -21.70 32.79
C VAL A 397 -37.23 -23.20 33.03
N SER A 398 -37.19 -23.62 34.29
CA SER A 398 -37.76 -24.91 34.77
C SER A 398 -37.91 -24.84 36.30
N GLU A 399 -39.04 -24.29 36.76
CA GLU A 399 -39.36 -24.27 38.19
C GLU A 399 -39.66 -25.68 38.69
N ILE A 400 -38.79 -26.21 39.55
CA ILE A 400 -38.99 -27.51 40.19
C ILE A 400 -39.88 -27.31 41.42
N VAL A 401 -41.19 -27.47 41.24
CA VAL A 401 -42.16 -27.53 42.34
C VAL A 401 -42.18 -28.95 42.91
N ILE A 402 -41.62 -29.13 44.11
CA ILE A 402 -41.74 -30.37 44.90
C ILE A 402 -42.86 -30.19 45.93
N PRO A 403 -43.96 -30.97 45.88
CA PRO A 403 -44.93 -31.00 46.97
C PRO A 403 -44.37 -31.78 48.16
N SER A 404 -44.46 -31.21 49.36
CA SER A 404 -44.05 -31.84 50.62
C SER A 404 -45.04 -32.89 51.11
N LEU A 405 -44.52 -33.97 51.69
CA LEU A 405 -45.23 -34.92 52.56
C LEU A 405 -44.36 -35.20 53.79
#